data_AF-A0A1I4GVI4-F1
#
_entry.id   AF-A0A1I4GVI4-F1
#
_cell.length_a   1.000
_cell.length_b   1.000
_cell.length_c   1.000
_cell.angle_alpha   90.00
_cell.angle_beta   90.00
_cell.angle_gamma   90.00
#
_symmetry.space_group_name_H-M   'P 1'
#
loop_
_entity.id
_entity.type
_entity.pdbx_description
1 polymer ?
#
loop_
_entity_poly.entity_id
_entity_poly.type
_entity_poly.pdbx_seq_one_letter_code
_entity_poly.pdbx_strand_id
1 'polypeptide(L)'
;MNNSELQAIRKLLMLDVREAAEEIGKVSVRSWQYWEAGRSKVPVDIDVEMNLLLEVRLERMGVIDDQLAALPEGEKLRLPYYLSFEQYLKANPGAKKTLWRMDQGIAALYYTEGRAELI
;
A
#
# COMPACT_ATOMS: atom_id res chain seq x y z
N MET A 1 -5.11 -2.91 16.83
CA MET A 1 -4.04 -3.82 16.37
C MET A 1 -2.91 -3.95 17.39
N ASN A 2 -2.19 -5.07 17.36
CA ASN A 2 -0.93 -5.27 18.08
C ASN A 2 0.29 -4.83 17.24
N ASN A 3 1.49 -4.96 17.80
CA ASN A 3 2.73 -4.51 17.18
C ASN A 3 3.10 -5.31 15.91
N SER A 4 2.82 -6.61 15.89
CA SER A 4 3.07 -7.49 14.75
C SER A 4 2.13 -7.17 13.58
N GLU A 5 0.86 -6.93 13.87
CA GLU A 5 -0.15 -6.50 12.89
C GLU A 5 0.23 -5.15 12.27
N LEU A 6 0.62 -4.15 13.08
CA LEU A 6 1.08 -2.86 12.58
C LEU A 6 2.24 -3.02 11.58
N GLN A 7 3.25 -3.81 11.96
CA GLN A 7 4.40 -4.05 11.10
C GLN A 7 4.02 -4.81 9.83
N ALA A 8 3.13 -5.81 9.92
CA ALA A 8 2.68 -6.57 8.78
C ALA A 8 1.95 -5.67 7.77
N ILE A 9 1.03 -4.82 8.24
CA ILE A 9 0.29 -3.89 7.37
C ILE A 9 1.23 -2.89 6.71
N ARG A 10 2.18 -2.29 7.47
CA ARG A 10 3.15 -1.36 6.89
C ARG A 10 3.93 -2.01 5.74
N LYS A 11 4.41 -3.24 5.94
CA LYS A 11 5.14 -3.99 4.91
C LYS A 11 4.24 -4.34 3.72
N LEU A 12 2.99 -4.73 3.96
CA LEU A 12 2.01 -5.02 2.91
C LEU A 12 1.71 -3.78 2.06
N LEU A 13 1.69 -2.59 2.68
CA LEU A 13 1.53 -1.31 1.99
C LEU A 13 2.83 -0.78 1.36
N MET A 14 3.90 -1.58 1.35
CA MET A 14 5.23 -1.23 0.82
C MET A 14 5.84 0.07 1.41
N LEU A 15 5.49 0.41 2.65
CA LEU A 15 6.03 1.58 3.32
C LEU A 15 7.29 1.21 4.10
N ASP A 16 8.34 2.00 3.96
CA ASP A 16 9.42 1.96 4.95
C ASP A 16 8.97 2.60 6.28
N VAL A 17 9.76 2.42 7.34
CA VAL A 17 9.42 2.94 8.68
C VAL A 17 9.37 4.47 8.72
N ARG A 18 10.24 5.14 7.93
CA ARG A 18 10.28 6.59 7.85
C ARG A 18 9.04 7.12 7.14
N GLU A 19 8.69 6.54 6.00
CA GLU A 19 7.48 6.87 5.25
C GLU A 19 6.23 6.68 6.11
N ALA A 20 6.13 5.58 6.86
CA ALA A 20 4.98 5.37 7.73
C ALA A 20 4.91 6.41 8.87
N ALA A 21 6.05 6.74 9.49
CA ALA A 21 6.12 7.75 10.53
C ALA A 21 5.77 9.17 10.01
N GLU A 22 6.25 9.52 8.81
CA GLU A 22 6.07 10.84 8.18
C GLU A 22 4.69 11.00 7.53
N GLU A 23 4.21 9.99 6.81
CA GLU A 23 2.99 10.09 6.01
C GLU A 23 1.73 9.76 6.82
N ILE A 24 1.80 8.77 7.71
CA ILE A 24 0.66 8.28 8.48
C ILE A 24 0.72 8.87 9.89
N GLY A 25 1.79 8.55 10.63
CA GLY A 25 1.80 8.82 12.07
C GLY A 25 2.03 10.28 12.45
N LYS A 26 2.60 11.10 11.56
CA LYS A 26 3.06 12.47 11.85
C LYS A 26 3.93 12.54 13.11
N VAL A 27 4.78 11.53 13.28
CA VAL A 27 5.63 11.33 14.47
C VAL A 27 7.08 11.08 14.06
N SER A 28 7.97 11.02 15.05
CA SER A 28 9.34 10.57 14.82
C SER A 28 9.38 9.09 14.39
N VAL A 29 10.38 8.73 13.57
CA VAL A 29 10.71 7.34 13.22
C VAL A 29 10.84 6.46 14.48
N ARG A 30 11.40 7.01 15.56
CA ARG A 30 11.60 6.31 16.83
C ARG A 30 10.26 5.94 17.49
N SER A 31 9.28 6.83 17.46
CA SER A 31 7.94 6.57 18.01
C SER A 31 7.30 5.39 17.29
N TRP A 32 7.36 5.38 15.95
CA TRP A 32 6.85 4.26 15.14
C TRP A 32 7.55 2.94 15.47
N GLN A 33 8.89 2.96 15.55
CA GLN A 33 9.68 1.77 15.90
C GLN A 33 9.33 1.22 17.29
N TYR A 34 8.99 2.08 18.25
CA TYR A 34 8.56 1.64 19.57
C TYR A 34 7.22 0.91 19.54
N TRP A 35 6.30 1.35 18.69
CA TRP A 35 5.03 0.65 18.47
C TRP A 35 5.26 -0.73 17.85
N GLU A 36 6.04 -0.83 16.76
CA GLU A 36 6.33 -2.13 16.12
C GLU A 36 7.16 -3.09 16.98
N ALA A 37 8.01 -2.54 17.85
CA ALA A 37 8.78 -3.34 18.81
C ALA A 37 7.97 -3.77 20.04
N GLY A 38 6.70 -3.36 20.16
CA GLY A 38 5.86 -3.64 21.33
C GLY A 38 6.29 -2.91 22.61
N ARG A 39 7.20 -1.93 22.50
CA ARG A 39 7.67 -1.10 23.63
C ARG A 39 6.64 -0.05 24.06
N SER A 40 5.70 0.25 23.19
CA SER A 40 4.59 1.16 23.44
C SER A 40 3.36 0.67 22.69
N LYS A 41 2.18 0.90 23.25
CA LYS A 41 0.93 0.53 22.60
C LYS A 41 0.76 1.34 21.30
N VAL A 42 0.24 0.68 20.26
CA VAL A 42 -0.20 1.37 19.03
C VAL A 42 -1.33 2.34 19.40
N PRO A 43 -1.22 3.63 19.07
CA PRO A 43 -2.30 4.60 19.27
C PRO A 43 -3.56 4.22 18.48
N VAL A 44 -4.73 4.58 19.00
CA VAL A 44 -6.03 4.19 18.41
C VAL A 44 -6.26 4.84 17.04
N ASP A 45 -5.86 6.09 16.88
CA ASP A 45 -5.90 6.81 15.60
C ASP A 45 -5.02 6.14 14.54
N ILE A 46 -3.84 5.66 14.91
CA ILE A 46 -2.97 4.88 14.02
C ILE A 46 -3.62 3.55 13.66
N ASP A 47 -4.23 2.86 14.63
CA ASP A 47 -4.96 1.63 14.38
C ASP A 47 -6.08 1.84 13.34
N VAL A 48 -6.90 2.87 13.53
CA VAL A 48 -7.98 3.23 12.60
C VAL A 48 -7.44 3.56 11.21
N GLU A 49 -6.44 4.44 11.11
CA GLU A 49 -5.90 4.88 9.81
C GLU A 49 -5.27 3.71 9.03
N MET A 50 -4.56 2.82 9.71
CA MET A 50 -3.95 1.65 9.07
C MET A 50 -5.01 0.65 8.55
N ASN A 51 -6.13 0.48 9.26
CA ASN A 51 -7.24 -0.34 8.79
C ASN A 51 -7.98 0.31 7.62
N LEU A 52 -8.19 1.63 7.64
CA LEU A 52 -8.77 2.35 6.50
C LEU A 52 -7.91 2.19 5.23
N LEU A 53 -6.57 2.24 5.37
CA LEU A 53 -5.67 1.99 4.25
C LEU A 53 -5.76 0.55 3.72
N LEU A 54 -6.03 -0.44 4.58
CA LEU A 54 -6.30 -1.81 4.13
C LEU A 54 -7.60 -1.91 3.36
N GLU A 55 -8.67 -1.25 3.81
CA GLU A 55 -9.95 -1.21 3.12
C GLU A 55 -9.78 -0.61 1.72
N VAL A 56 -9.11 0.54 1.61
CA VAL A 56 -8.79 1.17 0.31
C VAL A 56 -7.97 0.22 -0.57
N ARG A 57 -7.02 -0.53 0.00
CA ARG A 57 -6.24 -1.51 -0.75
C ARG A 57 -7.13 -2.62 -1.32
N LEU A 58 -8.07 -3.14 -0.52
CA LEU A 58 -9.01 -4.18 -0.95
C LEU A 58 -9.96 -3.67 -2.03
N GLU A 59 -10.48 -2.45 -1.91
CA GLU A 59 -11.30 -1.82 -2.93
C GLU A 59 -10.54 -1.68 -4.26
N ARG A 60 -9.28 -1.23 -4.22
CA ARG A 60 -8.40 -1.13 -5.39
C ARG A 60 -8.17 -2.49 -6.06
N MET A 61 -7.95 -3.53 -5.27
CA MET A 61 -7.81 -4.90 -5.78
C MET A 61 -9.11 -5.39 -6.40
N GLY A 62 -10.27 -5.13 -5.80
CA GLY A 62 -11.57 -5.50 -6.36
C GLY A 62 -11.80 -4.91 -7.76
N VAL A 63 -11.43 -3.64 -7.97
CA VAL A 63 -11.50 -3.02 -9.30
C VAL A 63 -10.59 -3.74 -10.32
N ILE A 64 -9.40 -4.18 -9.90
CA ILE A 64 -8.48 -4.93 -10.77
C ILE A 64 -9.02 -6.33 -11.05
N ASP A 65 -9.59 -7.00 -10.04
CA ASP A 65 -10.22 -8.32 -10.20
C ASP A 65 -11.41 -8.27 -11.16
N ASP A 66 -12.24 -7.23 -11.08
CA ASP A 66 -13.34 -7.00 -12.02
C ASP A 66 -12.82 -6.79 -13.45
N GLN A 67 -11.73 -6.05 -13.61
CA GLN A 67 -11.07 -5.86 -14.91
C GLN A 67 -10.52 -7.18 -15.45
N LEU A 68 -9.87 -7.99 -14.61
CA LEU A 68 -9.35 -9.31 -14.97
C LEU A 68 -10.48 -10.26 -15.39
N ALA A 69 -11.60 -10.26 -14.68
CA ALA A 69 -12.75 -11.10 -15.00
C ALA A 69 -13.42 -10.74 -16.34
N ALA A 70 -13.26 -9.49 -16.79
CA ALA A 70 -13.76 -9.02 -18.07
C ALA A 70 -12.80 -9.29 -19.25
N LEU A 71 -11.58 -9.76 -18.99
CA LEU A 71 -10.60 -10.06 -20.05
C LEU A 71 -10.93 -11.37 -20.78
N PRO A 72 -10.60 -11.47 -22.08
CA PRO A 72 -10.59 -12.74 -22.79
C PRO A 72 -9.65 -13.77 -22.12
N GLU A 73 -9.99 -15.05 -22.23
CA GLU A 73 -9.19 -16.12 -21.66
C GLU A 73 -7.75 -16.09 -22.19
N GLY A 74 -6.78 -16.09 -21.27
CA GLY A 74 -5.35 -16.07 -21.59
C GLY A 74 -4.74 -14.67 -21.76
N GLU A 75 -5.55 -13.60 -21.76
CA GLU A 75 -5.02 -12.24 -21.72
C GLU A 75 -4.60 -11.81 -20.30
N LYS A 76 -3.65 -10.88 -20.23
CA LYS A 76 -3.16 -10.30 -18.99
C LYS A 76 -3.50 -8.82 -18.93
N LEU A 77 -3.86 -8.36 -17.74
CA LEU A 77 -4.05 -6.94 -17.50
C LEU A 77 -2.71 -6.21 -17.55
N ARG A 78 -2.68 -5.02 -18.15
CA ARG A 78 -1.49 -4.16 -18.14
C ARG A 78 -1.62 -3.13 -17.02
N LEU A 79 -0.78 -3.25 -15.99
CA LEU A 79 -0.82 -2.40 -14.81
C LEU A 79 0.36 -1.41 -14.81
N PRO A 80 0.12 -0.10 -14.64
CA PRO A 80 1.20 0.87 -14.51
C PRO A 80 2.10 0.62 -13.28
N TYR A 81 3.41 0.64 -13.50
CA TYR A 81 4.42 0.55 -12.44
C TYR A 81 5.36 1.76 -12.50
N TYR A 82 5.21 2.67 -11.54
CA TYR A 82 5.91 3.94 -11.49
C TYR A 82 7.15 3.83 -10.60
N LEU A 83 8.33 3.98 -11.20
CA LEU A 83 9.63 3.87 -10.52
C LEU A 83 9.93 5.03 -9.55
N SER A 84 9.14 6.11 -9.62
CA SER A 84 9.25 7.25 -8.72
C SER A 84 7.89 7.84 -8.41
N PHE A 85 7.78 8.50 -7.26
CA PHE A 85 6.56 9.21 -6.89
C PHE A 85 6.25 10.36 -7.86
N GLU A 86 7.27 11.00 -8.43
CA GLU A 86 7.09 12.04 -9.44
C GLU A 86 6.43 11.52 -10.72
N GLN A 87 6.83 10.32 -11.19
CA GLN A 87 6.16 9.68 -12.33
C GLN A 87 4.71 9.35 -12.00
N TYR A 88 4.46 8.82 -10.80
CA TYR A 88 3.10 8.52 -10.33
C TYR A 88 2.22 9.77 -10.29
N LEU A 89 2.74 10.90 -9.79
CA LEU A 89 2.03 12.18 -9.72
C LEU A 89 1.68 12.77 -11.09
N LYS A 90 2.46 12.51 -12.13
CA LYS A 90 2.12 12.95 -13.50
C LYS A 90 0.82 12.31 -13.99
N ALA A 91 0.59 11.04 -13.64
CA ALA A 91 -0.63 10.32 -13.98
C ALA A 91 -1.75 10.52 -12.94
N ASN A 92 -1.39 10.80 -11.69
CA ASN A 92 -2.31 10.95 -10.55
C ASN A 92 -2.06 12.28 -9.81
N PRO A 93 -2.41 13.44 -10.39
CA PRO A 93 -2.15 14.73 -9.75
C PRO A 93 -2.82 14.85 -8.38
N GLY A 94 -2.05 15.30 -7.38
CA GLY A 94 -2.54 15.49 -6.01
C GLY A 94 -2.62 14.21 -5.17
N ALA A 95 -2.23 13.05 -5.71
CA ALA A 95 -2.20 11.82 -4.94
C ALA A 95 -1.13 11.83 -3.83
N LYS A 96 -1.33 11.01 -2.81
CA LYS A 96 -0.41 10.87 -1.68
C LYS A 96 0.59 9.74 -1.91
N LYS A 97 1.75 9.84 -1.25
CA LYS A 97 2.81 8.83 -1.31
C LYS A 97 2.34 7.44 -0.83
N THR A 98 1.45 7.40 0.16
CA THR A 98 0.83 6.16 0.64
C THR A 98 0.04 5.44 -0.44
N LEU A 99 -0.70 6.18 -1.26
CA LEU A 99 -1.46 5.60 -2.37
C LEU A 99 -0.52 5.09 -3.47
N TRP A 100 0.54 5.83 -3.80
CA TRP A 100 1.56 5.34 -4.72
C TRP A 100 2.17 4.02 -4.26
N ARG A 101 2.64 3.94 -3.01
CA ARG A 101 3.21 2.70 -2.45
C ARG A 101 2.22 1.54 -2.49
N MET A 102 0.96 1.80 -2.13
CA MET A 102 -0.12 0.82 -2.20
C MET A 102 -0.31 0.29 -3.62
N ASP A 103 -0.45 1.18 -4.61
CA ASP A 103 -0.65 0.79 -6.02
C ASP A 103 0.55 0.01 -6.57
N GLN A 104 1.79 0.37 -6.21
CA GLN A 104 2.98 -0.40 -6.59
C GLN A 104 2.98 -1.80 -5.97
N GLY A 105 2.53 -1.93 -4.71
CA GLY A 105 2.42 -3.23 -4.04
C GLY A 105 1.33 -4.11 -4.63
N ILE A 106 0.20 -3.52 -5.00
CA ILE A 106 -0.87 -4.23 -5.71
C ILE A 106 -0.38 -4.68 -7.09
N ALA A 107 0.23 -3.79 -7.89
CA ALA A 107 0.75 -4.13 -9.20
C ALA A 107 1.81 -5.26 -9.13
N ALA A 108 2.73 -5.17 -8.17
CA ALA A 108 3.73 -6.21 -7.94
C ALA A 108 3.09 -7.57 -7.61
N LEU A 109 2.04 -7.59 -6.77
CA LEU A 109 1.30 -8.81 -6.44
C LEU A 109 0.70 -9.46 -7.69
N TYR A 110 -0.11 -8.74 -8.47
CA TYR A 110 -0.75 -9.30 -9.66
C TYR A 110 0.24 -9.72 -10.74
N TYR A 111 1.37 -9.04 -10.85
CA TYR A 111 2.48 -9.48 -11.70
C TYR A 111 3.04 -10.83 -11.25
N THR A 112 3.33 -10.98 -9.95
CA THR A 112 3.88 -12.24 -9.40
C THR A 112 2.91 -13.41 -9.47
N GLU A 113 1.60 -13.15 -9.45
CA GLU A 113 0.56 -14.16 -9.67
C GLU A 113 0.38 -14.54 -11.15
N GLY A 114 1.11 -13.89 -12.07
CA GLY A 114 1.03 -14.15 -13.51
C GLY A 114 -0.23 -13.59 -14.18
N ARG A 115 -1.00 -12.75 -13.48
CA ARG A 115 -2.28 -12.19 -13.93
C ARG A 115 -2.12 -10.84 -14.63
N ALA A 116 -1.00 -10.16 -14.41
CA ALA A 116 -0.71 -8.86 -15.00
C ALA A 116 0.68 -8.76 -15.59
N GLU A 117 0.85 -7.81 -16.51
CA GLU A 117 2.13 -7.30 -16.99
C GLU A 117 2.32 -5.85 -16.50
N LEU A 118 3.55 -5.48 -16.15
CA LEU A 118 3.86 -4.15 -15.65
C LEU A 118 4.31 -3.24 -16.81
N ILE A 119 3.80 -2.01 -16.83
CA ILE A 119 4.09 -1.00 -17.87
C ILE A 119 4.52 0.35 -17.32
#